data_AF-A0A2V9KQD1-F1
#
_entry.id   AF-A0A2V9KQD1-F1
#
_cell.length_a   1.000
_cell.length_b   1.000
_cell.length_c   1.000
_cell.angle_alpha   90.00
_cell.angle_beta   90.00
_cell.angle_gamma   90.00
#
_symmetry.space_group_name_H-M   'P 1'
#
loop_
_entity.id
_entity.type
_entity.pdbx_description
1 polymer ?
#
loop_
_entity_poly.entity_id
_entity_poly.type
_entity_poly.pdbx_seq_one_letter_code
_entity_poly.pdbx_strand_id
1 'polypeptide(L)' 'MKLRYSEHFLRSYAAAPLAVQKAFDKQAELLLQNLRHPSLRAKKCDQALGLWQARVTRSWRFYFTTQAGS' A
#
# COMPACT_ATOMS: atom_id res chain seq x y z
N MET A 1 2.44 10.23 8.73
CA MET A 1 1.58 9.02 8.78
C MET A 1 2.38 7.86 9.37
N LYS A 2 1.72 6.85 9.94
CA LYS A 2 2.38 5.61 10.42
C LYS A 2 1.72 4.41 9.74
N LEU A 3 2.52 3.46 9.26
CA LEU A 3 2.01 2.22 8.67
C LEU A 3 1.67 1.23 9.79
N ARG A 4 0.52 0.56 9.63
CA ARG A 4 0.12 -0.59 10.42
C ARG A 4 -0.19 -1.71 9.45
N TYR A 5 0.39 -2.87 9.69
CA TYR A 5 0.25 -4.03 8.84
C TYR A 5 -0.73 -5.02 9.46
N SER A 6 -1.69 -5.49 8.67
CA SER A 6 -2.56 -6.60 9.09
C SER A 6 -1.79 -7.92 9.03
N GLU A 7 -2.23 -8.92 9.78
CA GLU A 7 -1.62 -10.25 9.70
C GLU A 7 -1.73 -10.86 8.30
N HIS A 8 -2.85 -10.59 7.60
CA HIS A 8 -3.03 -11.00 6.22
C HIS A 8 -1.97 -10.37 5.31
N PHE A 9 -1.71 -9.07 5.46
CA PHE A 9 -0.66 -8.38 4.72
C PHE A 9 0.72 -9.00 5.00
N LEU A 10 1.07 -9.23 6.27
CA LEU A 10 2.38 -9.78 6.65
C LEU A 10 2.62 -11.16 6.02
N ARG A 11 1.60 -12.03 6.01
CA ARG A 11 1.69 -13.34 5.33
C ARG A 11 1.90 -13.19 3.82
N SER A 12 1.13 -12.33 3.15
CA SER A 12 1.28 -12.09 1.71
C SER A 12 2.62 -11.44 1.35
N TYR A 13 3.12 -10.54 2.19
CA TYR A 13 4.41 -9.88 2.01
C TYR A 13 5.56 -10.89 2.11
N ALA A 14 5.56 -11.73 3.15
CA ALA A 14 6.58 -12.76 3.35
C ALA A 14 6.61 -13.80 2.22
N ALA A 15 5.44 -14.14 1.64
CA ALA A 15 5.34 -15.06 0.51
C ALA A 15 5.69 -14.43 -0.85
N ALA A 16 5.75 -13.10 -0.95
CA ALA A 16 6.05 -12.43 -2.21
C ALA A 16 7.54 -12.55 -2.58
N PRO A 17 7.90 -12.57 -3.88
CA PRO A 17 9.30 -12.54 -4.30
C PRO A 17 10.05 -11.34 -3.70
N LEU A 18 11.33 -11.51 -3.37
CA LEU A 18 12.14 -10.46 -2.73
C LEU A 18 12.16 -9.13 -3.51
N ALA A 19 12.11 -9.19 -4.84
CA ALA A 19 12.02 -7.98 -5.67
C ALA A 19 10.70 -7.21 -5.47
N VAL A 20 9.60 -7.92 -5.24
CA VAL A 20 8.29 -7.33 -4.96
C VAL A 20 8.27 -6.73 -3.55
N GLN A 21 8.85 -7.42 -2.58
CA GLN A 21 9.02 -6.92 -1.20
C GLN A 21 9.75 -5.57 -1.20
N LYS A 22 10.94 -5.52 -1.79
CA LYS A 22 11.73 -4.28 -1.93
C LYS A 22 11.00 -3.18 -2.72
N ALA A 23 10.22 -3.55 -3.74
CA ALA A 23 9.42 -2.59 -4.48
C ALA A 23 8.27 -2.04 -3.62
N PHE A 24 7.66 -2.87 -2.77
CA PHE A 24 6.63 -2.43 -1.85
C PHE A 24 7.21 -1.44 -0.84
N ASP A 25 8.36 -1.73 -0.23
CA ASP A 25 8.97 -0.85 0.78
C ASP A 25 9.17 0.57 0.23
N LYS A 26 9.70 0.68 -1.00
CA LYS A 26 9.86 1.98 -1.69
C LYS A 26 8.53 2.68 -1.93
N GLN A 27 7.49 1.96 -2.33
CA GLN A 27 6.17 2.57 -2.55
C GLN A 27 5.49 2.95 -1.23
N ALA A 28 5.75 2.20 -0.15
CA ALA A 28 5.26 2.50 1.18
C ALA A 28 5.88 3.80 1.73
N GLU A 29 7.17 4.04 1.48
CA GLU A 29 7.83 5.31 1.78
C GLU A 29 7.20 6.47 1.00
N LEU A 30 6.98 6.30 -0.31
CA LEU A 30 6.31 7.33 -1.13
C LEU A 30 4.89 7.61 -0.63
N LEU A 31 4.16 6.59 -0.19
CA LEU A 31 2.81 6.73 0.37
C LEU A 31 2.84 7.57 1.65
N LEU A 32 3.82 7.34 2.53
CA LEU A 32 3.97 8.07 3.79
C LEU A 32 4.27 9.56 3.58
N GLN A 33 4.97 9.88 2.49
CA GLN A 33 5.31 11.26 2.11
C GLN A 33 4.18 11.95 1.34
N ASN A 34 3.58 11.26 0.37
CA ASN A 34 2.57 11.81 -0.53
C ASN A 34 1.64 10.72 -1.08
N LEU A 35 0.42 10.65 -0.54
CA LEU A 35 -0.64 9.76 -1.01
C LEU A 35 -0.93 9.87 -2.51
N ARG A 36 -0.76 11.07 -3.11
CA ARG A 36 -1.04 11.35 -4.52
C ARG A 36 0.20 11.22 -5.41
N HIS A 37 1.29 10.64 -4.91
CA HIS A 37 2.50 10.46 -5.72
C HIS A 37 2.19 9.67 -7.01
N PRO A 38 2.62 10.17 -8.20
CA PRO A 38 2.19 9.61 -9.49
C PRO A 38 2.61 8.14 -9.69
N SER A 39 3.71 7.70 -9.06
CA SER A 39 4.14 6.29 -9.10
C SER A 39 3.17 5.34 -8.42
N LEU A 40 2.47 5.80 -7.37
CA LEU A 40 1.52 4.97 -6.63
C LEU A 40 0.25 4.72 -7.44
N ARG A 41 -0.17 5.71 -8.24
CA ARG A 41 -1.48 5.71 -8.91
C ARG A 41 -2.59 5.29 -7.95
N ALA A 42 -2.55 5.84 -6.73
CA ALA A 42 -3.44 5.47 -5.65
C ALA A 42 -4.87 5.88 -6.00
N LYS A 43 -5.84 4.99 -5.79
CA LYS A 43 -7.26 5.28 -5.98
C LYS A 43 -8.10 4.56 -4.94
N LYS A 44 -9.22 5.17 -4.54
CA LYS A 44 -10.27 4.46 -3.80
C LYS A 44 -10.86 3.39 -4.70
N CYS A 45 -10.81 2.14 -4.29
CA CYS A 45 -11.44 1.02 -5.00
C CYS A 45 -12.80 0.66 -4.39
N ASP A 46 -12.96 0.88 -3.09
CA ASP A 46 -14.25 0.77 -2.41
C ASP A 46 -14.45 2.03 -1.55
N GLN A 47 -15.46 2.83 -1.90
CA GLN A 47 -15.76 4.07 -1.17
C GLN A 47 -16.45 3.81 0.16
N ALA A 48 -17.31 2.79 0.24
CA ALA A 48 -18.06 2.46 1.46
C ALA A 48 -17.12 1.96 2.55
N LEU A 49 -16.08 1.20 2.17
CA LEU A 49 -15.07 0.68 3.09
C LEU A 49 -13.87 1.62 3.30
N GLY A 50 -13.82 2.75 2.58
CA GLY A 50 -12.65 3.63 2.60
C GLY A 50 -11.36 2.95 2.13
N LEU A 51 -11.49 1.92 1.28
CA LEU A 51 -10.37 1.09 0.83
C LEU A 51 -9.69 1.71 -0.39
N TRP A 52 -8.38 1.87 -0.27
CA TRP A 52 -7.51 2.35 -1.33
C TRP A 52 -6.71 1.20 -1.91
N GLN A 53 -6.38 1.31 -3.20
CA GLN A 53 -5.35 0.50 -3.85
C GLN A 53 -4.23 1.40 -4.35
N ALA A 54 -2.99 0.92 -4.28
CA ALA A 54 -1.81 1.55 -4.87
C ALA A 54 -0.91 0.52 -5.58
N ARG A 55 -0.03 1.01 -6.46
CA ARG A 55 0.87 0.19 -7.26
C ARG A 55 2.13 -0.18 -6.48
N VAL A 56 2.53 -1.45 -6.55
CA VAL A 56 3.88 -1.92 -6.21
C VAL A 56 4.72 -2.03 -7.47
N THR A 57 4.25 -2.83 -8.43
CA THR A 57 4.83 -3.01 -9.77
C THR A 57 3.72 -3.01 -10.83
N ARG A 58 4.03 -3.32 -12.09
CA ARG A 58 2.99 -3.47 -13.12
C ARG A 58 1.95 -4.54 -12.76
N SER A 59 2.37 -5.62 -12.11
CA SER A 59 1.51 -6.78 -11.78
C SER A 59 1.10 -6.84 -10.31
N TRP A 60 1.71 -6.04 -9.42
CA TRP A 60 1.46 -6.09 -7.99
C TRP A 60 0.82 -4.80 -7.46
N ARG A 61 -0.20 -4.99 -6.61
CA ARG A 61 -0.95 -3.93 -5.93
C ARG A 61 -0.94 -4.20 -4.43
N PHE A 62 -1.02 -3.13 -3.64
CA PHE A 62 -1.31 -3.24 -2.22
C PHE A 62 -2.56 -2.41 -1.89
N TYR A 63 -3.25 -2.81 -0.83
CA TYR A 63 -4.48 -2.20 -0.39
C TYR A 63 -4.31 -1.67 1.04
N PHE A 64 -4.92 -0.53 1.33
CA PHE A 64 -4.84 0.09 2.65
C PHE A 64 -6.05 0.96 2.93
N THR A 65 -6.30 1.20 4.20
CA THR A 65 -7.26 2.20 4.69
C THR A 65 -6.48 3.33 5.35
N THR A 66 -7.06 4.53 5.37
CA THR A 66 -6.50 5.67 6.09
C THR A 66 -7.37 5.94 7.31
N GLN A 67 -6.77 5.98 8.50
CA GLN A 67 -7.44 6.43 9.70
C GLN A 67 -6.97 7.85 10.00
N ALA A 68 -7.90 8.78 10.24
CA ALA A 68 -7.54 10.08 10.81
C ALA A 68 -7.04 9.82 12.25
N GLY A 69 -5.87 10.36 12.60
CA GLY A 69 -5.41 10.32 13.98
C GLY A 69 -6.34 11.17 14.82
N SER A 70 -6.93 10.56 15.86
CA SER A 70 -7.56 11.30 16.97
C SER A 70 -6.50 12.01 17.80
#